data_AF-A0A812CHZ0-F1
#
_entry.id   AF-A0A812CHZ0-F1
#
_cell.length_a   1.000
_cell.length_b   1.000
_cell.length_c   1.000
_cell.angle_alpha   90.00
_cell.angle_beta   90.00
_cell.angle_gamma   90.00
#
_symmetry.space_group_name_H-M   'P 1'
#
loop_
_entity.id
_entity.type
_entity.pdbx_description
1 polymer ?
#
loop_
_entity_poly.entity_id
_entity_poly.type
_entity_poly.pdbx_seq_one_letter_code
_entity_poly.pdbx_strand_id
1 'polypeptide(L)'
;MEEQKKKKEEMERQVRAPIGELVTVMGKGKVGRPRRDPLTGLLLDNHLKTSDVSKEKIGKLMEENPTEKAKYGYDLIHAAEERYRMKELEKLKAKQQEIQHQETYNEIWGRPGGGAPRDAKLGNRMAKLNNMLYKTYFWIGKNQIIYIIIVL
;
A
#
# COMPACT_ATOMS: atom_id res chain seq x y z
N MET A 1 -8.73 19.46 19.59
CA MET A 1 -9.06 18.54 18.48
C MET A 1 -8.45 18.99 17.16
N GLU A 2 -8.55 20.27 16.78
CA GLU A 2 -7.95 20.79 15.54
C GLU A 2 -6.43 20.72 15.48
N GLU A 3 -5.75 20.94 16.61
CA GLU A 3 -4.29 20.91 16.67
C GLU A 3 -3.69 19.52 16.39
N GLN A 4 -4.39 18.46 16.82
CA GLN A 4 -3.99 17.07 16.53
C GLN A 4 -4.23 16.72 15.06
N LYS A 5 -5.30 17.23 14.44
CA LYS A 5 -5.52 17.09 12.99
C LYS A 5 -4.42 17.76 12.19
N LYS A 6 -4.04 19.00 12.56
CA LYS A 6 -2.93 19.72 11.91
C LYS A 6 -1.60 18.97 12.03
N LYS A 7 -1.26 18.46 13.23
CA LYS A 7 -0.04 17.67 13.43
C LYS A 7 -0.01 16.37 12.62
N LYS A 8 -1.16 15.71 12.47
CA LYS A 8 -1.28 14.49 11.65
C LYS A 8 -1.10 14.82 10.15
N GLU A 9 -1.73 15.88 9.67
CA GLU A 9 -1.64 16.33 8.28
C GLU A 9 -0.21 16.77 7.92
N GLU A 10 0.49 17.41 8.85
CA GLU A 10 1.89 17.82 8.69
C GLU A 10 2.84 16.61 8.65
N MET A 11 2.62 15.62 9.50
CA MET A 11 3.37 14.34 9.46
C MET A 11 3.14 13.59 8.15
N GLU A 12 1.89 13.47 7.70
CA GLU A 12 1.57 12.85 6.40
C GLU A 12 2.22 13.60 5.24
N ARG A 13 2.24 14.93 5.28
CA ARG A 13 2.93 15.76 4.28
C ARG A 13 4.43 15.50 4.26
N GLN A 14 5.07 15.33 5.42
CA GLN A 14 6.50 15.02 5.52
C GLN A 14 6.83 13.61 5.01
N VAL A 15 5.98 12.61 5.29
CA VAL A 15 6.15 11.23 4.79
C VAL A 15 5.92 11.15 3.28
N ARG A 16 4.98 11.95 2.76
CA ARG A 16 4.64 11.99 1.33
C ARG A 16 5.57 12.88 0.52
N ALA A 17 6.28 13.81 1.16
CA ALA A 17 7.29 14.62 0.50
C ALA A 17 8.40 13.69 -0.03
N PRO A 18 8.86 13.88 -1.28
CA PRO A 18 9.94 13.08 -1.81
C PRO A 18 11.19 13.31 -0.96
N ILE A 19 11.62 12.26 -0.25
CA ILE A 19 12.83 12.28 0.57
C ILE A 19 14.02 12.29 -0.39
N GLY A 20 14.60 13.48 -0.59
CA GLY A 20 15.83 13.68 -1.36
C GLY A 20 15.63 14.11 -2.82
N GLU A 21 16.62 14.86 -3.31
CA GLU A 21 16.70 15.36 -4.69
C GLU A 21 16.67 14.21 -5.72
N LEU A 22 17.27 13.06 -5.38
CA LEU A 22 17.31 11.87 -6.23
C LEU A 22 15.94 11.24 -6.48
N VAL A 23 15.05 11.19 -5.48
CA VAL A 23 13.68 10.67 -5.67
C VAL A 23 12.89 11.58 -6.60
N THR A 24 13.16 12.88 -6.54
CA THR A 24 12.56 13.86 -7.43
C THR A 24 13.09 13.67 -8.86
N VAL A 25 14.39 13.42 -9.04
CA VAL A 25 15.01 13.12 -10.34
C VAL A 25 14.51 11.79 -10.91
N MET A 26 14.42 10.73 -10.10
CA MET A 26 13.85 9.43 -10.50
C MET A 26 12.35 9.52 -10.84
N GLY A 27 11.63 10.47 -10.24
CA GLY A 27 10.22 10.75 -10.55
C GLY A 27 10.03 11.48 -11.88
N LYS A 28 10.96 12.36 -12.27
CA LYS A 28 10.89 13.18 -13.49
C LYS A 28 10.86 12.35 -14.79
N GLY A 29 11.35 11.11 -14.76
CA GLY A 29 11.37 10.21 -15.93
C GLY A 29 10.18 9.24 -16.02
N LYS A 30 9.24 9.24 -15.05
CA LYS A 30 8.07 8.36 -15.11
C LYS A 30 7.04 8.89 -16.11
N VAL A 31 7.20 8.51 -17.37
CA VAL A 31 6.21 8.74 -18.43
C VAL A 31 4.92 7.94 -18.16
N GLY A 32 3.79 8.43 -18.69
CA GLY A 32 2.51 7.71 -18.67
C GLY A 32 1.64 7.87 -17.42
N ARG A 33 2.10 8.57 -16.37
CA ARG A 33 1.21 8.97 -15.27
C ARG A 33 0.41 10.21 -15.68
N PRO A 34 -0.93 10.18 -15.63
CA PRO A 34 -1.74 11.36 -15.89
C PRO A 34 -1.33 12.53 -14.99
N ARG A 35 -1.19 13.72 -15.57
CA ARG A 35 -0.84 14.93 -14.81
C ARG A 35 -1.96 15.20 -13.81
N ARG A 36 -1.63 15.60 -12.60
CA ARG A 36 -2.60 16.03 -11.58
C ARG A 36 -2.31 17.47 -11.20
N ASP A 37 -3.38 18.23 -10.97
CA ASP A 37 -3.25 19.59 -10.45
C ASP A 37 -2.66 19.54 -9.03
N PRO A 38 -1.57 20.27 -8.74
CA PRO A 38 -0.92 20.27 -7.43
C PRO A 38 -1.82 20.73 -6.28
N LEU A 39 -2.83 21.56 -6.53
CA LEU A 39 -3.69 22.09 -5.46
C LEU A 39 -4.95 21.24 -5.23
N THR A 40 -5.63 20.82 -6.31
CA THR A 40 -6.90 20.08 -6.22
C THR A 40 -6.72 18.56 -6.27
N GLY A 41 -5.58 18.07 -6.77
CA GLY A 41 -5.32 16.65 -6.98
C GLY A 41 -6.17 16.03 -8.10
N LEU A 42 -7.00 16.83 -8.77
CA LEU A 42 -7.80 16.41 -9.92
C LEU A 42 -6.88 16.07 -11.09
N LEU A 43 -7.30 15.11 -11.90
CA LEU A 43 -6.60 14.74 -13.12
C LEU A 43 -6.71 15.90 -14.10
N LEU A 44 -5.57 16.41 -14.55
CA LEU A 44 -5.51 17.38 -15.63
C LEU A 44 -5.74 16.66 -16.95
N ASP A 45 -6.46 17.32 -17.84
CA ASP A 45 -6.64 16.83 -19.20
C ASP A 45 -5.29 16.70 -19.90
N ASN A 46 -5.20 15.68 -20.75
CA ASN A 46 -4.00 15.49 -21.54
C ASN A 46 -3.95 16.54 -22.66
N HIS A 47 -2.91 17.37 -22.66
CA HIS A 47 -2.70 18.41 -23.68
C HIS A 47 -2.47 17.85 -25.10
N LEU A 48 -2.18 16.56 -25.25
CA LEU A 48 -2.04 15.93 -26.56
C LEU A 48 -3.40 15.78 -27.23
N LYS A 49 -3.51 16.33 -28.45
CA LYS A 49 -4.66 16.09 -29.32
C LYS A 49 -4.67 14.61 -29.68
N THR A 50 -5.67 13.88 -29.21
CA THR A 50 -5.94 12.52 -29.66
C THR A 50 -6.43 12.55 -31.11
N SER A 51 -6.09 11.54 -31.90
CA SER A 51 -6.60 11.41 -33.26
C SER A 51 -8.12 11.19 -33.24
N ASP A 52 -8.79 11.54 -34.32
CA ASP A 52 -10.25 11.41 -34.42
C ASP A 52 -10.71 9.97 -34.25
N VAL A 53 -9.92 9.01 -34.73
CA VAL A 53 -10.16 7.56 -34.52
C VAL A 53 -10.08 7.19 -33.04
N SER A 54 -9.13 7.75 -32.29
CA SER A 54 -9.04 7.53 -30.85
C SER A 54 -10.22 8.15 -30.12
N LYS A 55 -10.66 9.35 -30.51
CA LYS A 55 -11.84 10.00 -29.91
C LYS A 55 -13.12 9.23 -30.20
N GLU A 56 -13.30 8.75 -31.41
CA GLU A 56 -14.47 7.96 -31.79
C GLU A 56 -14.51 6.63 -31.02
N LYS A 57 -13.36 5.95 -30.91
CA LYS A 57 -13.25 4.71 -30.11
C LYS A 57 -13.47 4.95 -28.62
N ILE A 58 -12.91 6.01 -28.05
CA ILE A 58 -13.05 6.35 -26.63
C ILE A 58 -14.47 6.85 -26.31
N GLY A 59 -15.03 7.70 -27.17
CA GLY A 59 -16.39 8.26 -27.01
C GLY A 59 -17.47 7.17 -27.03
N LYS A 60 -17.31 6.14 -27.87
CA LYS A 60 -18.23 4.99 -27.91
C LYS A 60 -18.16 4.08 -26.67
N LEU A 61 -17.15 4.22 -25.80
CA LEU A 61 -17.08 3.46 -24.55
C LEU A 61 -17.92 4.10 -23.43
N MET A 62 -18.30 5.37 -23.56
CA MET A 62 -19.21 6.03 -22.63
C MET A 62 -20.61 6.07 -23.25
N GLU A 63 -21.52 5.26 -22.72
CA GLU A 63 -22.93 5.36 -23.07
C GLU A 63 -23.44 6.77 -22.78
N GLU A 64 -24.11 7.38 -23.77
CA GLU A 64 -24.66 8.75 -23.66
C GLU A 64 -25.87 8.79 -22.71
N ASN A 65 -26.56 7.65 -22.55
CA ASN A 65 -27.71 7.51 -21.69
C ASN A 65 -27.32 7.69 -20.21
N PRO A 66 -27.87 8.70 -19.50
CA PRO A 66 -27.50 8.98 -18.11
C PRO A 66 -27.69 7.80 -17.15
N THR A 67 -28.75 7.01 -17.36
CA THR A 67 -29.07 5.82 -16.53
C THR A 67 -28.04 4.71 -16.71
N GLU A 68 -27.68 4.40 -17.96
CA GLU A 68 -26.74 3.31 -18.26
C GLU A 68 -25.31 3.69 -17.86
N LYS A 69 -24.93 4.97 -18.05
CA LYS A 69 -23.68 5.53 -17.54
C LYS A 69 -23.54 5.39 -16.03
N ALA A 70 -24.61 5.63 -15.26
CA ALA A 70 -24.59 5.46 -13.81
C ALA A 70 -24.40 3.99 -13.41
N LYS A 71 -25.06 3.07 -14.11
CA LYS A 71 -24.89 1.63 -13.93
C LYS A 71 -23.45 1.19 -14.25
N TYR A 72 -22.90 1.63 -15.38
CA TYR A 72 -21.52 1.35 -15.75
C TYR A 72 -20.52 1.84 -14.68
N GLY A 73 -20.73 3.03 -14.13
CA GLY A 73 -19.92 3.55 -13.02
C GLY A 73 -19.99 2.66 -11.78
N TYR A 74 -21.19 2.19 -11.41
CA TYR A 74 -21.38 1.26 -10.31
C TYR A 74 -20.65 -0.07 -10.55
N ASP A 75 -20.80 -0.66 -11.74
CA ASP A 75 -20.17 -1.93 -12.11
C ASP A 75 -18.64 -1.82 -12.06
N LEU A 76 -18.07 -0.68 -12.50
CA LEU A 76 -16.63 -0.43 -12.42
C LEU A 76 -16.12 -0.35 -10.98
N ILE A 77 -16.88 0.31 -10.08
CA ILE A 77 -16.55 0.39 -8.66
C ILE A 77 -16.56 -1.00 -8.05
N HIS A 78 -17.63 -1.77 -8.32
CA HIS A 78 -17.77 -3.13 -7.82
C HIS A 78 -16.61 -4.03 -8.27
N ALA A 79 -16.29 -4.02 -9.56
CA ALA A 79 -15.16 -4.78 -10.10
C ALA A 79 -13.81 -4.34 -9.49
N ALA A 80 -13.65 -3.06 -9.15
CA ALA A 80 -12.44 -2.58 -8.46
C ALA A 80 -12.35 -3.10 -7.02
N GLU A 81 -13.45 -3.09 -6.29
CA GLU A 81 -13.55 -3.63 -4.93
C GLU A 81 -13.30 -5.13 -4.90
N GLU A 82 -13.86 -5.89 -5.84
CA GLU A 82 -13.62 -7.33 -5.99
C GLU A 82 -12.14 -7.63 -6.22
N ARG A 83 -11.48 -6.93 -7.16
CA ARG A 83 -10.04 -7.08 -7.40
C ARG A 83 -9.22 -6.80 -6.15
N TYR A 84 -9.61 -5.77 -5.39
CA TYR A 84 -8.93 -5.43 -4.14
C TYR A 84 -9.07 -6.54 -3.10
N ARG A 85 -10.30 -7.06 -2.89
CA ARG A 85 -10.57 -8.19 -1.99
C ARG A 85 -9.81 -9.46 -2.39
N MET A 86 -9.80 -9.80 -3.68
CA MET A 86 -9.08 -10.97 -4.19
C MET A 86 -7.58 -10.87 -3.91
N LYS A 87 -6.99 -9.69 -4.07
CA LYS A 87 -5.59 -9.44 -3.75
C LYS A 87 -5.29 -9.57 -2.26
N GLU A 88 -6.19 -9.14 -1.38
CA GLU A 88 -6.05 -9.34 0.06
C GLU A 88 -6.13 -10.82 0.44
N LEU A 89 -7.08 -11.56 -0.14
CA LEU A 89 -7.20 -13.01 0.07
C LEU A 89 -5.96 -13.75 -0.42
N GLU A 90 -5.39 -13.37 -1.57
CA GLU A 90 -4.15 -13.94 -2.09
C GLU A 90 -2.97 -13.71 -1.14
N LYS A 91 -2.83 -12.50 -0.59
CA LYS A 91 -1.80 -12.20 0.42
C LYS A 91 -1.95 -13.08 1.66
N LEU A 92 -3.17 -13.27 2.14
CA LEU A 92 -3.44 -14.12 3.30
C LEU A 92 -3.10 -15.59 3.01
N LYS A 93 -3.46 -16.09 1.83
CA LYS A 93 -3.10 -17.45 1.39
C LYS A 93 -1.59 -17.62 1.29
N ALA A 94 -0.87 -16.67 0.68
CA ALA A 94 0.58 -16.71 0.57
C ALA A 94 1.25 -16.77 1.95
N LYS A 95 0.76 -15.97 2.91
CA LYS A 95 1.26 -15.99 4.30
C LYS A 95 0.99 -17.33 4.98
N GLN A 96 -0.17 -17.94 4.76
CA GLN A 96 -0.49 -19.25 5.32
C GLN A 96 0.41 -20.34 4.73
N GLN A 97 0.63 -20.32 3.41
CA GLN A 97 1.56 -21.23 2.73
C GLN A 97 3.00 -21.06 3.22
N GLU A 98 3.43 -19.82 3.49
CA GLU A 98 4.75 -19.56 4.06
C GLU A 98 4.89 -20.20 5.45
N ILE A 99 3.89 -20.06 6.32
CA ILE A 99 3.88 -20.69 7.65
C ILE A 99 3.99 -22.21 7.52
N GLN A 100 3.16 -22.81 6.67
CA GLN A 100 3.19 -24.26 6.43
C GLN A 100 4.55 -24.72 5.90
N HIS A 101 5.12 -24.00 4.93
CA HIS A 101 6.44 -24.31 4.38
C HIS A 101 7.53 -24.20 5.46
N GLN A 102 7.47 -23.18 6.32
CA GLN A 102 8.39 -23.05 7.44
C GLN A 102 8.25 -24.26 8.38
N GLU A 103 7.04 -24.63 8.78
CA GLU A 103 6.78 -25.80 9.64
C GLU A 103 7.38 -27.08 9.05
N THR A 104 7.06 -27.41 7.80
CA THR A 104 7.61 -28.58 7.09
C THR A 104 9.15 -28.52 7.01
N TYR A 105 9.72 -27.36 6.70
CA TYR A 105 11.17 -27.18 6.66
C TYR A 105 11.82 -27.45 8.01
N ASN A 106 11.20 -27.01 9.11
CA ASN A 106 11.69 -27.26 10.46
C ASN A 106 11.58 -28.73 10.87
N GLU A 107 10.57 -29.46 10.39
CA GLU A 107 10.45 -30.90 10.66
C GLU A 107 11.54 -31.73 9.98
N ILE A 108 11.97 -31.30 8.78
CA ILE A 108 13.00 -31.98 7.99
C ILE A 108 14.40 -31.59 8.50
N TRP A 109 14.67 -30.30 8.66
CA TRP A 109 16.02 -29.77 8.91
C TRP A 109 16.23 -29.22 10.33
N GLY A 110 15.17 -29.01 11.10
CA GLY A 110 15.23 -28.44 12.45
C GLY A 110 15.27 -29.48 13.58
N ARG A 111 15.49 -30.76 13.27
CA ARG A 111 15.62 -31.82 14.27
C ARG A 111 16.88 -31.61 15.13
N PRO A 112 16.81 -31.87 16.45
CA PRO A 112 17.98 -31.75 17.31
C PRO A 112 19.09 -32.69 16.81
N GLY A 113 20.27 -32.15 16.52
CA GLY A 113 21.46 -32.90 16.08
C GLY A 113 21.73 -32.98 14.57
N GLY A 114 20.87 -32.41 13.70
CA GLY A 114 21.00 -32.50 12.23
C GLY A 114 21.70 -31.34 11.50
N GLY A 115 22.19 -30.33 12.22
CA GLY A 115 22.77 -29.10 11.66
C GLY A 115 21.84 -27.89 11.72
N ALA A 116 22.38 -26.76 12.22
CA ALA A 116 21.75 -25.48 12.57
C ALA A 116 20.57 -25.55 13.58
N PRO A 117 20.85 -25.47 14.90
CA PRO A 117 19.84 -25.47 15.95
C PRO A 117 18.89 -24.27 15.86
N ARG A 118 17.58 -24.53 15.90
CA ARG A 118 16.61 -23.57 16.47
C ARG A 118 16.84 -23.51 17.97
N ASP A 119 17.81 -22.71 18.40
CA ASP A 119 17.92 -22.42 19.82
C ASP A 119 16.63 -21.69 20.24
N ALA A 120 15.89 -22.26 21.19
CA ALA A 120 14.65 -21.69 21.74
C ALA A 120 14.89 -20.28 22.33
N LYS A 121 16.14 -19.95 22.68
CA LYS A 121 16.55 -18.61 23.11
C LYS A 121 16.82 -17.64 21.95
N LEU A 122 17.08 -18.14 20.73
CA LEU A 122 17.34 -17.35 19.52
C LEU A 122 16.10 -17.11 18.66
N GLY A 123 15.11 -18.01 18.70
CA GLY A 123 13.91 -17.97 17.84
C GLY A 123 13.10 -16.66 17.91
N ASN A 124 13.25 -15.90 19.00
CA ASN A 124 12.56 -14.63 19.21
C ASN A 124 13.37 -13.40 18.77
N ARG A 125 14.62 -13.54 18.29
CA ARG A 125 15.42 -12.37 17.88
C ARG A 125 14.84 -11.66 16.66
N MET A 126 14.28 -12.39 15.70
CA MET A 126 13.65 -11.77 14.52
C MET A 126 12.31 -11.11 14.86
N ALA A 127 11.50 -11.71 15.73
CA ALA A 127 10.29 -11.07 16.27
C ALA A 127 10.62 -9.84 17.13
N LYS A 128 11.73 -9.87 17.89
CA LYS A 128 12.25 -8.73 18.66
C LYS A 128 12.82 -7.63 17.76
N LEU A 129 13.50 -7.99 16.67
CA LEU A 129 13.99 -7.05 15.65
C LEU A 129 12.84 -6.37 14.92
N ASN A 130 11.82 -7.12 14.48
CA ASN A 130 10.61 -6.55 13.89
C ASN A 130 9.89 -5.64 14.89
N ASN A 131 9.77 -6.03 16.16
CA ASN A 131 9.24 -5.14 17.19
C ASN A 131 10.11 -3.88 17.41
N MET A 132 11.44 -3.95 17.32
CA MET A 132 12.31 -2.78 17.46
C MET A 132 12.24 -1.86 16.24
N LEU A 133 12.17 -2.41 15.03
CA LEU A 133 12.19 -1.66 13.79
C LEU A 133 10.84 -1.00 13.48
N TYR A 134 9.73 -1.61 13.90
CA TYR A 134 8.38 -1.15 13.59
C TYR A 134 7.60 -0.59 14.79
N LYS A 135 8.14 -0.61 16.02
CA LYS A 135 7.59 0.21 17.12
C LYS A 135 8.00 1.67 16.94
N THR A 136 7.10 2.47 16.39
CA THR A 136 7.18 3.92 16.52
C THR A 136 6.72 4.32 17.93
N TYR A 137 7.64 4.82 18.75
CA TYR A 137 7.31 5.39 20.06
C TYR A 137 6.83 6.84 19.89
N PHE A 138 5.61 7.14 20.32
CA PHE A 138 5.13 8.52 20.43
C PHE A 138 5.32 8.98 21.88
N TRP A 139 6.22 9.94 22.09
CA TRP A 139 6.51 10.49 23.41
C TRP A 139 5.53 11.64 23.70
N ILE A 140 4.51 11.38 24.51
CA ILE A 140 3.73 12.42 25.20
C ILE A 140 4.25 12.47 26.63
N GLY A 141 4.67 13.64 27.06
CA GLY A 141 5.39 13.86 28.31
C GLY A 141 4.79 13.18 29.55
N LYS A 142 5.72 12.80 30.44
CA LYS A 142 5.59 12.34 31.82
C LYS A 142 4.46 11.32 32.08
N ASN A 143 4.87 10.05 31.95
CA ASN A 143 4.36 8.85 32.64
C ASN A 143 3.16 8.08 32.09
N GLN A 144 2.97 8.01 30.77
CA GLN A 144 2.17 6.93 30.15
C GLN A 144 2.70 6.55 28.75
N ILE A 145 3.03 5.28 28.54
CA ILE A 145 3.37 4.71 27.21
C ILE A 145 2.14 3.93 26.73
N ILE A 146 1.52 4.36 25.64
CA ILE A 146 0.40 3.63 25.01
C ILE A 146 0.93 2.82 23.84
N TYR A 147 0.64 1.52 23.83
CA TYR A 147 0.99 0.61 22.72
C TYR A 147 -0.09 0.68 21.64
N ILE A 148 0.25 1.17 20.45
CA ILE A 148 -0.62 1.05 19.27
C ILE A 148 0.00 -0.03 18.37
N ILE A 149 -0.75 -1.12 18.18
CA ILE A 149 -0.44 -2.15 17.19
C ILE A 149 -0.93 -1.60 15.84
N ILE A 150 0.00 -1.19 14.97
CA ILE A 150 -0.33 -0.88 13.58
C ILE A 150 -0.42 -2.22 12.85
N VAL A 151 -1.66 -2.67 12.63
CA VAL A 151 -1.97 -3.80 11.75
C VAL A 151 -1.93 -3.27 10.32
N LEU A 152 -0.93 -3.72 9.55
CA LEU A 152 -0.83 -3.54 8.09
C LEU A 152 -1.57 -4.65 7.35
#